data_AF-A0A8T6DAB7-F1
#
_entry.id   AF-A0A8T6DAB7-F1
#
_cell.length_a   1.000
_cell.length_b   1.000
_cell.length_c   1.000
_cell.angle_alpha   90.00
_cell.angle_beta   90.00
_cell.angle_gamma   90.00
#
_symmetry.space_group_name_H-M   'P 1'
#
loop_
_entity.id
_entity.type
_entity.pdbx_description
1 polymer ?
#
loop_
_entity_poly.entity_id
_entity_poly.type
_entity_poly.pdbx_seq_one_letter_code
_entity_poly.pdbx_strand_id
1 'polypeptide(L)'
;MADTTADQADDIPFPHLADRRDGGGSAETGFAPDVGIDDEHVAGAELIEFGTEALLAQFHAQLHAGKPWFDAMLDCIRDWESPREMIDGREYVYLIEHEAFDWLLLAERICDSAPPGLLPPGQVEALLVDESPPIPLSEAEFQHRLGTAKYWAHLNFLYGVRVEQALHLAMERVLQKERSGLSFSHARDELDSDVFGRIYGARQRDLLRDFRAAADRSDADPERIEHSEWQAFTYWLFRRRLERQDPARVASDTRQGMEMLYELEAAKQRRQRRRAAEAERPPNESDVIDGVLVAVG
;
A
#
# COMPACT_ATOMS: atom_id res chain seq x y z
N MET A 1 28.87 38.23 -10.95
CA MET A 1 27.51 37.93 -11.45
C MET A 1 27.53 36.48 -11.90
N ALA A 2 27.31 35.58 -10.96
CA ALA A 2 27.20 34.15 -11.21
C ALA A 2 25.73 33.80 -10.98
N ASP A 3 25.10 33.33 -12.04
CA ASP A 3 23.74 32.82 -12.05
C ASP A 3 23.84 31.34 -11.63
N THR A 4 23.19 30.99 -10.53
CA THR A 4 23.06 29.60 -10.06
C THR A 4 21.59 29.24 -10.21
N THR A 5 21.28 28.56 -11.30
CA THR A 5 19.98 27.93 -11.52
C THR A 5 19.80 26.82 -10.50
N ALA A 6 18.72 26.93 -9.73
CA ALA A 6 18.27 25.97 -8.74
C ALA A 6 17.96 24.62 -9.40
N ASP A 7 18.62 23.59 -8.89
CA ASP A 7 18.31 22.19 -9.12
C ASP A 7 17.12 21.83 -8.20
N GLN A 8 15.91 21.84 -8.76
CA GLN A 8 14.73 21.21 -8.14
C GLN A 8 14.67 19.78 -8.68
N ALA A 9 15.40 18.89 -8.01
CA ALA A 9 15.12 17.46 -8.10
C ALA A 9 13.85 17.21 -7.29
N ASP A 10 12.75 16.93 -8.00
CA ASP A 10 11.52 16.43 -7.42
C ASP A 10 11.81 15.13 -6.66
N ASP A 11 11.71 15.18 -5.33
CA ASP A 11 11.64 14.02 -4.43
C ASP A 11 10.34 13.25 -4.74
N ILE A 12 10.41 12.32 -5.69
CA ILE A 12 9.34 11.36 -5.96
C ILE A 12 9.54 10.19 -4.99
N PRO A 13 8.51 9.79 -4.20
CA PRO A 13 8.69 8.80 -3.13
C PRO A 13 8.80 7.34 -3.61
N PHE A 14 8.89 7.03 -4.91
CA PHE A 14 8.93 5.64 -5.42
C PHE A 14 9.69 5.49 -6.76
N PRO A 15 10.32 4.33 -7.03
CA PRO A 15 11.32 4.18 -8.09
C PRO A 15 10.77 4.25 -9.52
N HIS A 16 11.48 5.00 -10.36
CA HIS A 16 11.30 5.02 -11.82
C HIS A 16 11.77 3.71 -12.46
N LEU A 17 10.84 2.88 -12.93
CA LEU A 17 11.14 1.70 -13.77
C LEU A 17 11.55 2.07 -15.22
N ALA A 18 11.61 3.36 -15.56
CA ALA A 18 11.78 3.80 -16.95
C ALA A 18 13.24 3.90 -17.43
N ASP A 19 14.25 3.92 -16.54
CA ASP A 19 15.62 4.34 -16.93
C ASP A 19 16.68 3.23 -16.97
N ARG A 20 16.28 1.96 -16.99
CA ARG A 20 17.20 0.85 -17.32
C ARG A 20 17.15 0.50 -18.80
N ARG A 21 17.60 1.44 -19.65
CA ARG A 21 18.13 1.15 -20.98
C ARG A 21 19.57 1.64 -21.03
N ASP A 22 20.50 0.80 -20.58
CA ASP A 22 21.81 0.63 -21.22
C ASP A 22 22.61 -0.43 -20.44
N GLY A 23 22.90 -1.54 -21.12
CA GLY A 23 23.67 -2.65 -20.56
C GLY A 23 23.14 -4.00 -21.05
N GLY A 24 23.59 -4.42 -22.23
CA GLY A 24 23.29 -5.75 -22.76
C GLY A 24 23.77 -6.85 -21.83
N GLY A 25 22.82 -7.59 -21.27
CA GLY A 25 23.01 -8.77 -20.42
C GLY A 25 21.64 -9.40 -20.16
N SER A 26 21.56 -10.72 -20.23
CA SER A 26 20.35 -11.53 -20.23
C SER A 26 19.27 -11.09 -19.23
N ALA A 27 18.01 -11.18 -19.67
CA ALA A 27 16.83 -10.86 -18.89
C ALA A 27 16.67 -11.79 -17.68
N GLU A 28 17.24 -11.38 -16.55
CA GLU A 28 16.74 -11.76 -15.23
C GLU A 28 15.70 -10.72 -14.84
N THR A 29 14.43 -11.12 -14.86
CA THR A 29 13.32 -10.34 -14.33
C THR A 29 13.64 -9.99 -12.88
N GLY A 30 13.81 -8.70 -12.57
CA GLY A 30 14.17 -8.18 -11.24
C GLY A 30 13.03 -8.30 -10.23
N PHE A 31 12.55 -9.52 -10.02
CA PHE A 31 11.60 -9.92 -8.99
C PHE A 31 12.33 -10.91 -8.08
N ALA A 32 12.17 -10.77 -6.77
CA ALA A 32 12.87 -11.64 -5.84
C ALA A 32 12.48 -13.11 -6.08
N PRO A 33 13.43 -14.06 -6.08
CA PRO A 33 13.06 -15.47 -5.96
C PRO A 33 12.28 -15.67 -4.65
N ASP A 34 11.38 -16.66 -4.66
CA ASP A 34 10.63 -17.19 -3.52
C ASP A 34 11.37 -16.90 -2.20
N VAL A 35 10.84 -15.95 -1.43
CA VAL A 35 11.44 -15.56 -0.16
C VAL A 35 11.13 -16.71 0.78
N GLY A 36 12.06 -17.68 0.82
CA GLY A 36 11.98 -18.89 1.62
C GLY A 36 11.77 -18.57 3.09
N ILE A 37 10.50 -18.40 3.45
CA ILE A 37 10.00 -18.57 4.81
C ILE A 37 9.64 -20.05 4.85
N ASP A 38 10.50 -20.81 5.52
CA ASP A 38 10.42 -22.27 5.57
C ASP A 38 9.01 -22.73 5.99
N ASP A 39 8.36 -23.44 5.08
CA ASP A 39 7.02 -23.99 5.22
C ASP A 39 7.11 -25.28 6.07
N GLU A 40 7.40 -25.13 7.37
CA GLU A 40 7.39 -26.25 8.33
C GLU A 40 6.32 -26.08 9.42
N HIS A 41 5.21 -26.78 9.19
CA HIS A 41 4.28 -27.39 10.17
C HIS A 41 3.48 -26.47 11.12
N VAL A 42 2.15 -26.64 11.00
CA VAL A 42 1.04 -26.08 11.79
C VAL A 42 1.00 -26.63 13.24
N ALA A 43 2.11 -26.49 13.98
CA ALA A 43 2.17 -26.62 15.43
C ALA A 43 2.78 -25.37 16.11
N GLY A 44 3.00 -24.29 15.34
CA GLY A 44 3.78 -23.12 15.72
C GLY A 44 3.00 -21.89 16.19
N ALA A 45 1.66 -21.94 16.35
CA ALA A 45 0.89 -20.76 16.76
C ALA A 45 1.39 -20.17 18.10
N GLU A 46 1.58 -21.00 19.13
CA GLU A 46 2.09 -20.55 20.44
C GLU A 46 3.60 -20.17 20.41
N LEU A 47 4.39 -20.73 19.50
CA LEU A 47 5.84 -20.46 19.40
C LEU A 47 6.14 -19.18 18.60
N ILE A 48 5.34 -18.88 17.56
CA ILE A 48 5.44 -17.65 16.77
C ILE A 48 4.88 -16.46 17.56
N GLU A 49 3.79 -16.66 18.32
CA GLU A 49 3.21 -15.64 19.20
C GLU A 49 4.19 -15.21 20.31
N PHE A 50 4.98 -16.14 20.86
CA PHE A 50 6.05 -15.82 21.82
C PHE A 50 7.18 -14.97 21.20
N GLY A 51 7.44 -15.12 19.89
CA GLY A 51 8.43 -14.32 19.17
C GLY A 51 7.98 -12.89 18.92
N THR A 52 6.71 -12.71 18.52
CA THR A 52 6.17 -11.37 18.25
C THR A 52 5.99 -10.55 19.53
N GLU A 53 5.56 -11.16 20.64
CA GLU A 53 5.49 -10.50 21.94
C GLU A 53 6.85 -9.96 22.41
N ALA A 54 7.93 -10.73 22.19
CA ALA A 54 9.28 -10.29 22.54
C ALA A 54 9.74 -9.07 21.71
N LEU A 55 9.42 -9.04 20.41
CA LEU A 55 9.69 -7.90 19.53
C LEU A 55 8.90 -6.66 19.95
N LEU A 56 7.62 -6.82 20.32
CA LEU A 56 6.80 -5.72 20.84
C LEU A 56 7.34 -5.21 22.19
N ALA A 57 7.74 -6.10 23.09
CA ALA A 57 8.37 -5.71 24.36
C ALA A 57 9.69 -4.94 24.13
N GLN A 58 10.48 -5.36 23.15
CA GLN A 58 11.69 -4.63 22.76
C GLN A 58 11.37 -3.25 22.17
N PHE A 59 10.36 -3.16 21.29
CA PHE A 59 9.87 -1.90 20.76
C PHE A 59 9.44 -0.95 21.90
N HIS A 60 8.67 -1.43 22.87
CA HIS A 60 8.25 -0.63 24.04
C HIS A 60 9.44 -0.15 24.88
N ALA A 61 10.42 -1.03 25.10
CA ALA A 61 11.65 -0.67 25.82
C ALA A 61 12.44 0.43 25.09
N GLN A 62 12.51 0.37 23.76
CA GLN A 62 13.16 1.41 22.94
C GLN A 62 12.45 2.77 23.04
N LEU A 63 11.11 2.78 23.05
CA LEU A 63 10.33 4.00 23.25
C LEU A 63 10.60 4.61 24.64
N HIS A 64 10.61 3.81 25.70
CA HIS A 64 10.92 4.28 27.05
C HIS A 64 12.36 4.78 27.20
N ALA A 65 13.30 4.24 26.42
CA ALA A 65 14.67 4.72 26.35
C ALA A 65 14.82 6.04 25.57
N GLY A 66 13.74 6.57 24.99
CA GLY A 66 13.73 7.83 24.24
C GLY A 66 14.19 7.72 22.80
N LYS A 67 14.24 6.51 22.22
CA LYS A 67 14.52 6.34 20.80
C LYS A 67 13.36 6.93 19.97
N PRO A 68 13.62 7.61 18.83
CA PRO A 68 12.57 8.06 17.94
C PRO A 68 11.65 6.90 17.53
N TRP A 69 10.34 7.09 17.67
CA TRP A 69 9.37 6.00 17.54
C TRP A 69 9.38 5.34 16.16
N PHE A 70 9.55 6.14 15.10
CA PHE A 70 9.60 5.66 13.73
C PHE A 70 10.81 4.75 13.48
N ASP A 71 11.95 5.12 14.07
CA ASP A 71 13.15 4.28 14.02
C ASP A 71 12.98 2.97 14.79
N ALA A 72 12.36 3.04 15.96
CA ALA A 72 12.07 1.85 16.77
C ALA A 72 11.09 0.91 16.05
N MET A 73 10.09 1.47 15.38
CA MET A 73 9.11 0.73 14.59
C MET A 73 9.76 0.06 13.37
N LEU A 74 10.59 0.77 12.59
CA LEU A 74 11.27 0.18 11.43
C LEU A 74 12.23 -0.94 11.83
N ASP A 75 12.89 -0.83 12.98
CA ASP A 75 13.73 -1.91 13.50
C ASP A 75 12.89 -3.10 13.95
N CYS A 76 11.74 -2.88 14.59
CA CYS A 76 10.79 -3.95 14.92
C CYS A 76 10.26 -4.64 13.65
N ILE A 77 9.90 -3.87 12.61
CA ILE A 77 9.49 -4.40 11.30
C ILE A 77 10.59 -5.25 10.69
N ARG A 78 11.86 -4.84 10.76
CA ARG A 78 12.99 -5.60 10.19
C ARG A 78 13.10 -7.00 10.80
N ASP A 79 12.88 -7.12 12.09
CA ASP A 79 13.04 -8.38 12.82
C ASP A 79 11.74 -9.20 12.89
N TRP A 80 10.63 -8.68 12.35
CA TRP A 80 9.34 -9.35 12.36
C TRP A 80 9.25 -10.55 11.42
N GLU A 81 9.07 -11.76 11.94
CA GLU A 81 9.07 -12.98 11.11
C GLU A 81 7.67 -13.49 10.77
N SER A 82 6.66 -13.16 11.57
CA SER A 82 5.32 -13.69 11.34
C SER A 82 4.65 -13.07 10.11
N PRO A 83 4.22 -13.87 9.11
CA PRO A 83 3.56 -13.35 7.92
C PRO A 83 2.09 -12.94 8.17
N ARG A 84 1.48 -13.44 9.26
CA ARG A 84 0.09 -13.16 9.63
C ARG A 84 -0.16 -13.33 11.12
N GLU A 85 -1.20 -12.69 11.65
CA GLU A 85 -1.63 -12.82 13.05
C GLU A 85 -3.16 -12.74 13.18
N MET A 86 -3.69 -13.29 14.27
CA MET A 86 -5.10 -13.13 14.67
C MET A 86 -5.17 -12.33 15.97
N ILE A 87 -5.61 -11.08 15.89
CA ILE A 87 -5.67 -10.16 17.04
C ILE A 87 -7.11 -9.68 17.20
N ASP A 88 -7.72 -9.92 18.37
CA ASP A 88 -9.10 -9.51 18.69
C ASP A 88 -10.15 -9.89 17.63
N GLY A 89 -9.94 -11.03 16.95
CA GLY A 89 -10.82 -11.53 15.90
C GLY A 89 -10.62 -10.89 14.53
N ARG A 90 -9.64 -9.99 14.36
CA ARG A 90 -9.15 -9.49 13.07
C ARG A 90 -7.94 -10.29 12.62
N GLU A 91 -7.97 -10.76 11.38
CA GLU A 91 -6.80 -11.31 10.71
C GLU A 91 -5.95 -10.16 10.16
N TYR A 92 -4.67 -10.15 10.51
CA TYR A 92 -3.65 -9.31 9.91
C TYR A 92 -2.80 -10.18 8.99
N VAL A 93 -2.78 -9.90 7.68
CA VAL A 93 -1.96 -10.62 6.70
C VAL A 93 -0.91 -9.65 6.17
N TYR A 94 0.28 -9.66 6.77
CA TYR A 94 1.35 -8.74 6.41
C TYR A 94 2.07 -9.16 5.13
N LEU A 95 2.18 -10.47 4.88
CA LEU A 95 2.88 -11.02 3.72
C LEU A 95 1.95 -11.91 2.89
N ILE A 96 1.51 -11.38 1.76
CA ILE A 96 0.61 -12.05 0.82
C ILE A 96 1.41 -13.05 -0.02
N GLU A 97 0.95 -14.30 -0.06
CA GLU A 97 1.58 -15.41 -0.81
C GLU A 97 3.09 -15.56 -0.54
N HIS A 98 3.57 -15.17 0.64
CA HIS A 98 5.00 -15.12 1.00
C HIS A 98 5.87 -14.19 0.13
N GLU A 99 5.26 -13.37 -0.72
CA GLU A 99 5.96 -12.56 -1.72
C GLU A 99 5.71 -11.06 -1.58
N ALA A 100 4.51 -10.64 -1.17
CA ALA A 100 4.10 -9.23 -1.18
C ALA A 100 3.84 -8.69 0.23
N PHE A 101 4.73 -7.81 0.69
CA PHE A 101 4.76 -7.30 2.06
C PHE A 101 4.07 -5.94 2.22
N ASP A 102 2.96 -5.93 2.96
CA ASP A 102 2.27 -4.73 3.43
C ASP A 102 2.89 -4.24 4.75
N TRP A 103 3.97 -3.49 4.63
CA TRP A 103 4.68 -2.96 5.80
C TRP A 103 3.87 -1.95 6.60
N LEU A 104 2.87 -1.28 5.98
CA LEU A 104 2.03 -0.30 6.67
C LEU A 104 0.99 -1.00 7.55
N LEU A 105 0.45 -2.14 7.10
CA LEU A 105 -0.40 -2.98 7.96
C LEU A 105 0.39 -3.49 9.19
N LEU A 106 1.66 -3.84 9.02
CA LEU A 106 2.52 -4.21 10.15
C LEU A 106 2.84 -2.99 11.04
N ALA A 107 3.07 -1.82 10.43
CA ALA A 107 3.26 -0.58 11.16
C ALA A 107 2.02 -0.24 12.02
N GLU A 108 0.80 -0.44 11.51
CA GLU A 108 -0.45 -0.29 12.26
C GLU A 108 -0.43 -1.18 13.49
N ARG A 109 -0.19 -2.49 13.31
CA ARG A 109 -0.12 -3.47 14.41
C ARG A 109 0.87 -3.07 15.51
N ILE A 110 2.06 -2.62 15.11
CA ILE A 110 3.13 -2.23 16.04
C ILE A 110 2.73 -0.94 16.76
N CYS A 111 2.19 0.06 16.06
CA CYS A 111 1.74 1.31 16.65
C CYS A 111 0.60 1.09 17.65
N ASP A 112 -0.36 0.22 17.32
CA ASP A 112 -1.49 -0.12 18.19
C ASP A 112 -1.05 -0.81 19.48
N SER A 113 0.10 -1.50 19.46
CA SER A 113 0.67 -2.11 20.67
C SER A 113 1.29 -1.10 21.65
N ALA A 114 1.57 0.13 21.20
CA ALA A 114 2.43 1.05 21.93
C ALA A 114 1.78 1.52 23.25
N PRO A 115 2.58 1.70 24.32
CA PRO A 115 2.06 2.26 25.56
C PRO A 115 1.45 3.65 25.37
N PRO A 116 0.36 3.98 26.10
CA PRO A 116 -0.33 5.26 25.97
C PRO A 116 0.61 6.46 26.15
N GLY A 117 0.53 7.42 25.24
CA GLY A 117 1.28 8.68 25.31
C GLY A 117 2.72 8.61 24.80
N LEU A 118 3.21 7.45 24.34
CA LEU A 118 4.56 7.34 23.75
C LEU A 118 4.61 7.63 22.25
N LEU A 119 3.46 7.55 21.55
CA LEU A 119 3.37 7.88 20.14
C LEU A 119 2.63 9.21 19.93
N PRO A 120 3.14 10.12 19.08
CA PRO A 120 2.43 11.33 18.69
C PRO A 120 1.28 10.99 17.72
N PRO A 121 0.00 11.10 18.13
CA PRO A 121 -1.12 10.53 17.37
C PRO A 121 -1.25 11.08 15.95
N GLY A 122 -1.03 12.39 15.77
CA GLY A 122 -1.11 13.02 14.45
C GLY A 122 -0.02 12.55 13.47
N GLN A 123 1.15 12.15 13.97
CA GLN A 123 2.19 11.58 13.09
C GLN A 123 1.91 10.12 12.76
N VAL A 124 1.35 9.35 13.70
CA VAL A 124 0.93 7.97 13.45
C VAL A 124 -0.19 7.94 12.41
N GLU A 125 -1.20 8.81 12.56
CA GLU A 125 -2.27 8.95 11.57
C GLU A 125 -1.71 9.36 10.20
N ALA A 126 -0.81 10.35 10.15
CA ALA A 126 -0.16 10.76 8.91
C ALA A 126 0.67 9.63 8.26
N LEU A 127 1.30 8.75 9.05
CA LEU A 127 1.99 7.59 8.51
C LEU A 127 0.99 6.57 7.95
N LEU A 128 0.02 6.13 8.75
CA LEU A 128 -0.83 4.98 8.42
C LEU A 128 -1.91 5.33 7.37
N VAL A 129 -2.46 6.54 7.42
CA VAL A 129 -3.48 7.00 6.48
C VAL A 129 -2.82 7.71 5.30
N ASP A 130 -1.82 8.54 5.60
CA ASP A 130 -1.23 9.43 4.60
C ASP A 130 0.02 8.89 3.90
N GLU A 131 0.60 7.80 4.41
CA GLU A 131 1.90 7.25 3.98
C GLU A 131 3.01 8.30 4.09
N SER A 132 2.85 9.24 5.03
CA SER A 132 3.76 10.34 5.25
C SER A 132 4.60 10.05 6.50
N PRO A 133 5.87 9.63 6.34
CA PRO A 133 6.73 9.36 7.48
C PRO A 133 7.03 10.67 8.24
N PRO A 134 7.24 10.60 9.57
CA PRO A 134 7.50 11.79 10.39
C PRO A 134 8.85 12.46 10.06
N ILE A 135 9.74 11.73 9.39
CA ILE A 135 11.01 12.21 8.87
C ILE A 135 11.13 11.80 7.39
N PRO A 136 11.71 12.64 6.52
CA PRO A 136 12.01 12.24 5.15
C PRO A 136 12.88 10.99 5.14
N LEU A 137 12.46 9.99 4.36
CA LEU A 137 13.15 8.71 4.27
C LEU A 137 13.46 8.45 2.80
N SER A 138 14.75 8.43 2.45
CA SER A 138 15.16 8.10 1.08
C SER A 138 14.93 6.61 0.82
N GLU A 139 14.79 6.25 -0.46
CA GLU A 139 14.63 4.85 -0.86
C GLU A 139 15.78 3.95 -0.38
N ALA A 140 17.02 4.43 -0.49
CA ALA A 140 18.20 3.68 -0.05
C ALA A 140 18.21 3.46 1.47
N GLU A 141 17.81 4.48 2.25
CA GLU A 141 17.68 4.34 3.69
C GLU A 141 16.54 3.38 4.05
N PHE A 142 15.40 3.48 3.37
CA PHE A 142 14.27 2.58 3.60
C PHE A 142 14.64 1.12 3.31
N GLN A 143 15.31 0.86 2.18
CA GLN A 143 15.83 -0.46 1.85
C GLN A 143 16.83 -0.97 2.90
N HIS A 144 17.74 -0.11 3.36
CA HIS A 144 18.70 -0.48 4.41
C HIS A 144 17.99 -0.83 5.72
N ARG A 145 16.96 -0.06 6.10
CA ARG A 145 16.22 -0.23 7.35
C ARG A 145 15.26 -1.41 7.33
N LEU A 146 14.71 -1.79 6.19
CA LEU A 146 13.88 -3.00 6.05
C LEU A 146 14.71 -4.27 5.86
N GLY A 147 15.88 -4.14 5.24
CA GLY A 147 16.62 -5.25 4.67
C GLY A 147 16.13 -5.59 3.26
N THR A 148 17.04 -6.14 2.45
CA THR A 148 16.82 -6.35 1.01
C THR A 148 15.59 -7.22 0.72
N ALA A 149 15.38 -8.32 1.45
CA ALA A 149 14.26 -9.23 1.21
C ALA A 149 12.90 -8.56 1.44
N LYS A 150 12.70 -7.91 2.60
CA LYS A 150 11.45 -7.20 2.92
C LYS A 150 11.20 -5.99 2.02
N TYR A 151 12.27 -5.31 1.61
CA TYR A 151 12.14 -4.23 0.64
C TYR A 151 11.67 -4.74 -0.73
N TRP A 152 12.21 -5.86 -1.24
CA TRP A 152 11.69 -6.46 -2.48
C TRP A 152 10.25 -6.93 -2.33
N ALA A 153 9.92 -7.56 -1.20
CA ALA A 153 8.55 -7.95 -0.92
C ALA A 153 7.61 -6.73 -0.84
N HIS A 154 8.09 -5.60 -0.31
CA HIS A 154 7.34 -4.35 -0.33
C HIS A 154 7.11 -3.85 -1.77
N LEU A 155 8.11 -3.91 -2.64
CA LEU A 155 7.92 -3.57 -4.06
C LEU A 155 6.87 -4.48 -4.71
N ASN A 156 6.85 -5.77 -4.37
CA ASN A 156 5.83 -6.70 -4.86
C ASN A 156 4.43 -6.29 -4.41
N PHE A 157 4.27 -5.80 -3.18
CA PHE A 157 3.00 -5.25 -2.71
C PHE A 157 2.63 -3.94 -3.43
N LEU A 158 3.59 -3.02 -3.60
CA LEU A 158 3.36 -1.76 -4.30
C LEU A 158 2.89 -2.00 -5.74
N TYR A 159 3.60 -2.83 -6.50
CA TYR A 159 3.26 -3.10 -7.89
C TYR A 159 2.11 -4.08 -8.04
N GLY A 160 2.10 -5.15 -7.27
CA GLY A 160 1.15 -6.24 -7.40
C GLY A 160 -0.20 -5.99 -6.75
N VAL A 161 -0.29 -5.06 -5.79
CA VAL A 161 -1.55 -4.70 -5.14
C VAL A 161 -1.93 -3.24 -5.42
N ARG A 162 -1.10 -2.27 -5.04
CA ARG A 162 -1.50 -0.85 -5.11
C ARG A 162 -1.60 -0.33 -6.54
N VAL A 163 -0.58 -0.58 -7.37
CA VAL A 163 -0.59 -0.19 -8.79
C VAL A 163 -1.67 -0.97 -9.54
N GLU A 164 -1.92 -2.22 -9.17
CA GLU A 164 -2.98 -3.05 -9.75
C GLU A 164 -4.39 -2.50 -9.47
N GLN A 165 -4.66 -2.09 -8.23
CA GLN A 165 -5.90 -1.40 -7.87
C GLN A 165 -6.04 -0.07 -8.60
N ALA A 166 -4.95 0.71 -8.70
CA ALA A 166 -4.94 1.95 -9.45
C ALA A 166 -5.22 1.71 -10.94
N LEU A 167 -4.74 0.61 -11.51
CA LEU A 167 -5.07 0.19 -12.88
C LEU A 167 -6.57 -0.11 -13.03
N HIS A 168 -7.20 -0.80 -12.06
CA HIS A 168 -8.67 -1.00 -12.09
C HIS A 168 -9.41 0.33 -12.15
N LEU A 169 -9.04 1.29 -11.30
CA LEU A 169 -9.62 2.64 -11.29
C LEU A 169 -9.35 3.40 -12.59
N ALA A 170 -8.17 3.25 -13.17
CA ALA A 170 -7.83 3.87 -14.45
C ALA A 170 -8.73 3.34 -15.58
N MET A 171 -8.95 2.03 -15.60
CA MET A 171 -9.85 1.40 -16.56
C MET A 171 -11.31 1.78 -16.32
N GLU A 172 -11.75 1.86 -15.06
CA GLU A 172 -13.09 2.32 -14.70
C GLU A 172 -13.37 3.71 -15.28
N ARG A 173 -12.42 4.65 -15.14
CA ARG A 173 -12.54 6.01 -15.73
C ARG A 173 -12.63 5.99 -17.25
N VAL A 174 -11.91 5.09 -17.92
CA VAL A 174 -11.98 4.95 -19.39
C VAL A 174 -13.38 4.47 -19.78
N LEU A 175 -13.85 3.39 -19.17
CA LEU A 175 -15.17 2.81 -19.45
C LEU A 175 -16.30 3.77 -19.11
N GLN A 176 -16.17 4.53 -18.02
CA GLN A 176 -17.15 5.55 -17.66
C GLN A 176 -17.25 6.64 -18.72
N LYS A 177 -16.13 7.07 -19.32
CA LYS A 177 -16.12 8.06 -20.40
C LYS A 177 -16.74 7.50 -21.68
N GLU A 178 -16.42 6.25 -22.04
CA GLU A 178 -17.02 5.56 -23.18
C GLU A 178 -18.54 5.43 -23.02
N ARG A 179 -19.00 5.06 -21.83
CA ARG A 179 -20.43 4.92 -21.49
C ARG A 179 -21.15 6.24 -21.36
N SER A 180 -20.50 7.32 -20.89
CA SER A 180 -21.14 8.65 -20.78
C SER A 180 -21.55 9.23 -22.14
N GLY A 181 -20.99 8.73 -23.25
CA GLY A 181 -21.45 9.03 -24.60
C GLY A 181 -22.76 8.33 -25.00
N LEU A 182 -23.26 7.41 -24.17
CA LEU A 182 -24.47 6.63 -24.37
C LEU A 182 -25.44 6.91 -23.21
N SER A 183 -26.68 7.31 -23.48
CA SER A 183 -27.70 7.47 -22.43
C SER A 183 -28.08 6.10 -21.84
N PHE A 184 -27.27 5.56 -20.94
CA PHE A 184 -27.58 4.33 -20.23
C PHE A 184 -27.29 4.47 -18.74
N SER A 185 -28.34 4.22 -17.95
CA SER A 185 -28.29 4.09 -16.50
C SER A 185 -28.07 2.61 -16.18
N HIS A 186 -26.81 2.21 -16.01
CA HIS A 186 -26.49 0.86 -15.53
C HIS A 186 -25.56 0.91 -14.31
N ALA A 187 -25.74 -0.10 -13.47
CA ALA A 187 -25.24 -0.21 -12.10
C ALA A 187 -23.72 -0.45 -12.03
N ARG A 188 -23.13 -0.15 -10.86
CA ARG A 188 -21.70 -0.34 -10.56
C ARG A 188 -21.19 -1.74 -10.92
N ASP A 189 -21.97 -2.79 -10.66
CA ASP A 189 -21.58 -4.19 -10.93
C ASP A 189 -21.29 -4.48 -12.42
N GLU A 190 -21.99 -3.82 -13.34
CA GLU A 190 -21.72 -3.97 -14.77
C GLU A 190 -20.45 -3.23 -15.19
N LEU A 191 -20.08 -2.16 -14.48
CA LEU A 191 -18.84 -1.44 -14.72
C LEU A 191 -17.64 -2.26 -14.24
N ASP A 192 -17.73 -2.85 -13.04
CA ASP A 192 -16.68 -3.73 -12.50
C ASP A 192 -16.49 -4.94 -13.41
N SER A 193 -17.58 -5.61 -13.83
CA SER A 193 -17.48 -6.72 -14.78
C SER A 193 -16.75 -6.32 -16.08
N ASP A 194 -16.95 -5.10 -16.58
CA ASP A 194 -16.28 -4.61 -17.79
C ASP A 194 -14.81 -4.26 -17.55
N VAL A 195 -14.46 -3.71 -16.38
CA VAL A 195 -13.06 -3.44 -15.99
C VAL A 195 -12.25 -4.73 -16.00
N PHE A 196 -12.71 -5.75 -15.27
CA PHE A 196 -12.01 -7.04 -15.19
C PHE A 196 -12.00 -7.74 -16.56
N GLY A 197 -13.11 -7.66 -17.32
CA GLY A 197 -13.20 -8.18 -18.67
C GLY A 197 -12.18 -7.54 -19.61
N ARG A 198 -11.95 -6.23 -19.51
CA ARG A 198 -11.01 -5.50 -20.35
C ARG A 198 -9.56 -5.81 -20.02
N ILE A 199 -9.23 -5.86 -18.73
CA ILE A 199 -7.85 -6.07 -18.25
C ILE A 199 -7.47 -7.55 -18.37
N TYR A 200 -8.32 -8.47 -17.89
CA TYR A 200 -7.96 -9.89 -17.73
C TYR A 200 -8.68 -10.84 -18.71
N GLY A 201 -9.64 -10.35 -19.47
CA GLY A 201 -10.41 -11.17 -20.42
C GLY A 201 -11.51 -12.04 -19.79
N ALA A 202 -11.84 -11.82 -18.51
CA ALA A 202 -12.86 -12.56 -17.79
C ALA A 202 -13.57 -11.68 -16.76
N ARG A 203 -14.78 -12.08 -16.33
CA ARG A 203 -15.56 -11.34 -15.33
C ARG A 203 -14.92 -11.51 -13.95
N GLN A 204 -15.04 -10.48 -13.10
CA GLN A 204 -14.53 -10.50 -11.72
C GLN A 204 -14.99 -11.74 -10.94
N ARG A 205 -16.27 -12.12 -11.04
CA ARG A 205 -16.82 -13.29 -10.35
C ARG A 205 -16.17 -14.61 -10.79
N ASP A 206 -15.89 -14.76 -12.08
CA ASP A 206 -15.21 -15.95 -12.60
C ASP A 206 -13.75 -16.00 -12.15
N LEU A 207 -13.07 -14.85 -12.18
CA LEU A 207 -11.69 -14.72 -11.69
C LEU A 207 -11.59 -15.00 -10.19
N LEU A 208 -12.53 -14.49 -9.39
CA LEU A 208 -12.56 -14.72 -7.95
C LEU A 208 -12.84 -16.19 -7.62
N ARG A 209 -13.73 -16.85 -8.38
CA ARG A 209 -13.94 -18.29 -8.27
C ARG A 209 -12.66 -19.07 -8.58
N ASP A 210 -11.96 -18.71 -9.67
CA ASP A 210 -10.70 -19.35 -10.05
C ASP A 210 -9.63 -19.17 -8.95
N PHE A 211 -9.53 -17.98 -8.36
CA PHE A 211 -8.63 -17.68 -7.24
C PHE A 211 -8.96 -18.53 -6.01
N ARG A 212 -10.22 -18.54 -5.58
CA ARG A 212 -10.68 -19.35 -4.44
C ARG A 212 -10.47 -20.85 -4.67
N ALA A 213 -10.66 -21.32 -5.89
CA ALA A 213 -10.38 -22.70 -6.27
C ALA A 213 -8.89 -23.04 -6.21
N ALA A 214 -8.01 -22.12 -6.63
CA ALA A 214 -6.57 -22.31 -6.54
C ALA A 214 -6.05 -22.31 -5.09
N ALA A 215 -6.75 -21.64 -4.18
CA ALA A 215 -6.43 -21.57 -2.75
C ALA A 215 -7.15 -22.63 -1.90
N ASP A 216 -7.80 -23.62 -2.51
CA ASP A 216 -8.65 -24.63 -1.83
C ASP A 216 -9.77 -24.02 -0.95
N ARG A 217 -10.19 -22.77 -1.19
CA ARG A 217 -11.28 -22.04 -0.49
C ARG A 217 -12.56 -21.98 -1.31
N SER A 218 -12.88 -23.05 -2.01
CA SER A 218 -14.05 -23.10 -2.92
C SER A 218 -15.41 -23.04 -2.19
N ASP A 219 -15.41 -23.27 -0.87
CA ASP A 219 -16.57 -23.27 0.02
C ASP A 219 -16.84 -21.91 0.69
N ALA A 220 -15.98 -20.91 0.48
CA ALA A 220 -16.17 -19.56 1.01
C ALA A 220 -17.45 -18.90 0.49
N ASP A 221 -18.08 -18.08 1.35
CA ASP A 221 -19.29 -17.33 1.02
C ASP A 221 -19.10 -16.50 -0.27
N PRO A 222 -19.88 -16.74 -1.33
CA PRO A 222 -19.75 -16.03 -2.61
C PRO A 222 -19.99 -14.53 -2.52
N GLU A 223 -20.71 -14.05 -1.50
CA GLU A 223 -21.11 -12.63 -1.36
C GLU A 223 -20.20 -11.85 -0.40
N ARG A 224 -19.40 -12.55 0.41
CA ARG A 224 -18.47 -11.91 1.36
C ARG A 224 -17.05 -12.05 0.84
N ILE A 225 -16.33 -10.93 0.88
CA ILE A 225 -14.89 -10.88 0.65
C ILE A 225 -14.27 -9.99 1.71
N GLU A 226 -13.28 -10.53 2.42
CA GLU A 226 -12.54 -9.75 3.42
C GLU A 226 -11.49 -8.88 2.72
N HIS A 227 -11.02 -7.84 3.41
CA HIS A 227 -10.04 -6.93 2.82
C HIS A 227 -8.71 -7.62 2.49
N SER A 228 -8.22 -8.47 3.39
CA SER A 228 -7.02 -9.30 3.18
C SER A 228 -7.19 -10.23 1.98
N GLU A 229 -8.35 -10.87 1.85
CA GLU A 229 -8.69 -11.71 0.69
C GLU A 229 -8.72 -10.89 -0.60
N TRP A 230 -9.27 -9.67 -0.57
CA TRP A 230 -9.27 -8.78 -1.73
C TRP A 230 -7.85 -8.37 -2.15
N GLN A 231 -6.96 -8.06 -1.21
CA GLN A 231 -5.56 -7.76 -1.49
C GLN A 231 -4.85 -8.98 -2.11
N ALA A 232 -5.05 -10.17 -1.55
CA ALA A 232 -4.50 -11.42 -2.08
C ALA A 232 -5.03 -11.74 -3.48
N PHE A 233 -6.33 -11.56 -3.72
CA PHE A 233 -6.94 -11.71 -5.04
C PHE A 233 -6.36 -10.72 -6.06
N THR A 234 -6.13 -9.47 -5.64
CA THR A 234 -5.50 -8.44 -6.48
C THR A 234 -4.07 -8.86 -6.86
N TYR A 235 -3.28 -9.32 -5.89
CA TYR A 235 -1.92 -9.80 -6.13
C TYR A 235 -1.90 -10.99 -7.10
N TRP A 236 -2.82 -11.95 -6.93
CA TRP A 236 -2.99 -13.08 -7.83
C TRP A 236 -3.32 -12.66 -9.27
N LEU A 237 -4.14 -11.62 -9.44
CA LEU A 237 -4.46 -11.06 -10.78
C LEU A 237 -3.24 -10.43 -11.44
N PHE A 238 -2.43 -9.71 -10.67
CA PHE A 238 -1.16 -9.17 -11.15
C PHE A 238 -0.24 -10.29 -11.64
N ARG A 239 -0.03 -11.34 -10.83
CA ARG A 239 0.75 -12.53 -11.23
C ARG A 239 0.21 -13.17 -12.50
N ARG A 240 -1.11 -13.40 -12.55
CA ARG A 240 -1.80 -13.94 -13.73
C ARG A 240 -1.56 -13.07 -14.98
N ARG A 241 -1.49 -11.75 -14.85
CA ARG A 241 -1.15 -10.86 -15.96
C ARG A 241 0.31 -11.03 -16.40
N LEU A 242 1.25 -11.08 -15.46
CA LEU A 242 2.67 -11.32 -15.78
C LEU A 242 2.88 -12.63 -16.55
N GLU A 243 2.17 -13.69 -16.16
CA GLU A 243 2.34 -15.02 -16.75
C GLU A 243 1.66 -15.19 -18.12
N ARG A 244 0.50 -14.53 -18.32
CA ARG A 244 -0.40 -14.85 -19.44
C ARG A 244 -0.51 -13.77 -20.52
N GLN A 245 -0.02 -12.55 -20.26
CA GLN A 245 -0.14 -11.44 -21.20
C GLN A 245 1.19 -11.11 -21.87
N ASP A 246 1.09 -10.44 -23.02
CA ASP A 246 2.26 -9.95 -23.73
C ASP A 246 3.03 -8.90 -22.89
N PRO A 247 4.38 -8.97 -22.81
CA PRO A 247 5.17 -8.06 -21.98
C PRO A 247 4.95 -6.57 -22.28
N ALA A 248 4.70 -6.19 -23.54
CA ALA A 248 4.44 -4.80 -23.89
C ALA A 248 3.07 -4.33 -23.35
N ARG A 249 2.08 -5.23 -23.34
CA ARG A 249 0.78 -4.98 -22.69
C ARG A 249 0.95 -4.82 -21.19
N VAL A 250 1.65 -5.74 -20.53
CA VAL A 250 1.92 -5.66 -19.08
C VAL A 250 2.58 -4.33 -18.72
N ALA A 251 3.64 -3.94 -19.43
CA ALA A 251 4.34 -2.69 -19.17
C ALA A 251 3.44 -1.46 -19.38
N SER A 252 2.54 -1.51 -20.38
CA SER A 252 1.60 -0.42 -20.63
C SER A 252 0.53 -0.30 -19.55
N ASP A 253 -0.04 -1.42 -19.14
CA ASP A 253 -1.05 -1.46 -18.08
C ASP A 253 -0.44 -1.02 -16.74
N THR A 254 0.77 -1.50 -16.41
CA THR A 254 1.50 -1.04 -15.21
C THR A 254 1.77 0.46 -15.25
N ARG A 255 2.15 1.03 -16.39
CA ARG A 255 2.33 2.49 -16.54
C ARG A 255 1.03 3.24 -16.28
N GLN A 256 -0.08 2.77 -16.84
CA GLN A 256 -1.39 3.37 -16.62
C GLN A 256 -1.82 3.30 -15.14
N GLY A 257 -1.53 2.19 -14.46
CA GLY A 257 -1.74 2.07 -13.01
C GLY A 257 -0.89 3.05 -12.20
N MET A 258 0.40 3.19 -12.52
CA MET A 258 1.30 4.15 -11.85
C MET A 258 0.84 5.59 -12.05
N GLU A 259 0.49 5.98 -13.29
CA GLU A 259 -0.03 7.31 -13.59
C GLU A 259 -1.27 7.62 -12.74
N MET A 260 -2.20 6.66 -12.63
CA MET A 260 -3.38 6.81 -11.77
C MET A 260 -3.02 6.94 -10.29
N LEU A 261 -2.08 6.13 -9.80
CA LEU A 261 -1.64 6.18 -8.41
C LEU A 261 -1.03 7.56 -8.08
N TYR A 262 -0.15 8.08 -8.94
CA TYR A 262 0.42 9.41 -8.78
C TYR A 262 -0.62 10.53 -8.84
N GLU A 263 -1.64 10.42 -9.69
CA GLU A 263 -2.76 11.37 -9.70
C GLU A 263 -3.51 11.40 -8.36
N LEU A 264 -3.76 10.23 -7.77
CA LEU A 264 -4.45 10.09 -6.49
C LEU A 264 -3.61 10.67 -5.35
N GLU A 265 -2.32 10.36 -5.30
CA GLU A 265 -1.38 10.88 -4.30
C GLU A 265 -1.26 12.41 -4.40
N ALA A 266 -1.12 12.96 -5.60
CA ALA A 266 -1.08 14.40 -5.81
C ALA A 266 -2.40 15.08 -5.39
N ALA A 267 -3.55 14.45 -5.64
CA ALA A 267 -4.85 14.96 -5.20
C ALA A 267 -5.00 14.95 -3.68
N LYS A 268 -4.51 13.91 -3.02
CA LYS A 268 -4.45 13.78 -1.56
C LYS A 268 -3.59 14.89 -0.94
N GLN A 269 -2.37 15.08 -1.44
CA GLN A 269 -1.46 16.14 -0.97
C GLN A 269 -2.07 17.55 -1.14
N ARG A 270 -2.77 17.81 -2.25
CA ARG A 270 -3.47 19.11 -2.45
C ARG A 270 -4.57 19.33 -1.40
N ARG A 271 -5.35 18.29 -1.08
CA ARG A 271 -6.40 18.38 -0.05
C ARG A 271 -5.81 18.65 1.34
N GLN A 272 -4.70 18.00 1.68
CA GLN A 272 -4.00 18.22 2.95
C GLN A 272 -3.46 19.65 3.05
N ARG A 273 -2.73 20.13 2.03
CA ARG A 273 -2.21 21.51 2.00
C ARG A 273 -3.33 22.53 2.17
N ARG A 274 -4.48 22.27 1.55
CA ARG A 274 -5.67 23.12 1.71
C ARG A 274 -6.21 23.10 3.15
N ARG A 275 -6.34 21.92 3.76
CA ARG A 275 -6.79 21.78 5.16
C ARG A 275 -5.82 22.45 6.14
N ALA A 276 -4.51 22.28 5.96
CA ALA A 276 -3.50 22.93 6.79
C ALA A 276 -3.57 24.46 6.67
N ALA A 277 -3.66 24.98 5.44
CA ALA A 277 -3.82 26.42 5.21
C ALA A 277 -5.13 26.98 5.80
N GLU A 278 -6.20 26.19 5.83
CA GLU A 278 -7.48 26.56 6.44
C GLU A 278 -7.40 26.55 7.98
N ALA A 279 -6.67 25.61 8.57
CA ALA A 279 -6.43 25.54 10.01
C ALA A 279 -5.48 26.64 10.53
N GLU A 280 -4.52 27.06 9.72
CA GLU A 280 -3.57 28.15 10.03
C GLU A 280 -4.10 29.55 9.69
N ARG A 281 -5.30 29.64 9.09
CA ARG A 281 -5.88 30.93 8.71
C ARG A 281 -6.20 31.73 9.98
N PRO A 282 -5.67 32.95 10.14
CA PRO A 282 -6.03 33.81 11.26
C PRO A 282 -7.53 34.14 11.20
N PRO A 283 -8.23 34.21 12.35
CA PRO A 283 -9.65 34.54 12.36
C PRO A 283 -9.88 35.91 11.75
N ASN A 284 -10.83 35.99 10.81
CA ASN A 284 -11.15 37.22 10.10
C ASN A 284 -12.21 38.03 10.86
N GLU A 285 -12.35 39.32 10.55
CA GLU A 285 -13.36 40.20 11.18
C GLU A 285 -14.81 39.70 10.93
N SER A 286 -15.02 38.90 9.89
CA SER A 286 -16.27 38.21 9.56
C SER A 286 -16.60 37.02 10.47
N ASP A 287 -15.62 36.50 11.20
CA ASP A 287 -15.75 35.32 12.07
C ASP A 287 -16.02 35.73 13.54
N VAL A 288 -16.11 37.04 13.78
CA VAL A 288 -16.43 37.66 15.07
C VAL A 288 -17.76 38.38 14.94
N ILE A 289 -18.83 37.79 15.46
CA ILE A 289 -20.12 38.49 15.64
C ILE A 289 -20.23 38.82 17.13
N ASP A 290 -20.37 40.11 17.46
CA ASP A 290 -20.50 40.62 18.84
C ASP A 290 -19.39 40.16 19.82
N GLY A 291 -18.14 40.11 19.36
CA GLY A 291 -16.98 39.81 20.22
C GLY A 291 -16.82 38.32 20.58
N VAL A 292 -17.59 37.43 19.97
CA VAL A 292 -17.48 35.98 20.12
C VAL A 292 -17.04 35.35 18.80
N LEU A 293 -15.98 34.53 18.85
CA LEU A 293 -15.50 33.73 17.72
C LEU A 293 -16.56 32.68 17.36
N VAL A 294 -17.12 32.78 16.16
CA VAL A 294 -18.03 31.76 15.61
C VAL A 294 -17.22 30.86 14.70
N ALA A 295 -16.92 29.64 15.17
CA ALA A 295 -16.29 28.64 14.33
C ALA A 295 -17.23 28.30 13.15
N VAL A 296 -16.77 28.52 11.92
CA VAL A 296 -17.48 28.06 10.73
C VAL A 296 -17.23 26.55 10.62
N GLY A 297 -18.28 25.77 10.85
CA GLY A 297 -18.28 24.31 10.70
C GLY A 297 -18.41 23.85 9.26
#